data_AF-A0A6P7WXG6-F1
#
_entry.id   AF-A0A6P7WXG6-F1
#
_cell.length_a   1.000
_cell.length_b   1.000
_cell.length_c   1.000
_cell.angle_alpha   90.00
_cell.angle_beta   90.00
_cell.angle_gamma   90.00
#
_symmetry.space_group_name_H-M   'P 1'
#
loop_
_entity.id
_entity.type
_entity.pdbx_description
1 polymer ?
#
loop_
_entity_poly.entity_id
_entity_poly.type
_entity_poly.pdbx_seq_one_letter_code
_entity_poly.pdbx_strand_id
1 'polypeptide(L)'
;MGTVKLYYSAKNTSELLFKKKILNLINKFPGKISCSFHVTQQTAQVCEELQPYTTVGRISEEDLARNVCKDNLYYICGPPPMIQSLSKQLENLHVTREQIRFEQWW
;
A
#
# COMPACT_ATOMS: atom_id res chain seq x y z
N MET A 1 -8.59 6.98 -18.32
CA MET A 1 -7.28 7.36 -17.75
C MET A 1 -7.10 6.60 -16.45
N GLY A 2 -5.99 5.88 -16.27
CA GLY A 2 -5.74 5.06 -15.07
C GLY A 2 -5.41 5.90 -13.82
N THR A 3 -5.54 5.26 -12.66
CA THR A 3 -5.17 5.78 -11.34
C THR A 3 -4.27 4.76 -10.63
N VAL A 4 -3.45 5.23 -9.69
CA VAL A 4 -2.57 4.38 -8.88
C VAL A 4 -2.82 4.64 -7.40
N LYS A 5 -3.05 3.57 -6.64
CA LYS A 5 -3.08 3.57 -5.18
C LYS A 5 -1.89 2.75 -4.67
N LEU A 6 -1.00 3.40 -3.92
CA LEU A 6 0.13 2.76 -3.26
C LEU A 6 -0.21 2.44 -1.81
N TYR A 7 -0.16 1.17 -1.43
CA TYR A 7 -0.10 0.76 -0.03
C TYR A 7 1.35 0.43 0.32
N TYR A 8 1.95 1.14 1.27
CA TYR A 8 3.36 0.95 1.60
C TYR A 8 3.51 0.70 3.10
N SER A 9 3.94 -0.50 3.45
CA SER A 9 4.14 -0.95 4.82
C SER A 9 5.59 -0.82 5.27
N ALA A 10 5.79 -0.34 6.50
CA ALA A 10 7.09 -0.31 7.17
C ALA A 10 6.93 -0.53 8.68
N LYS A 11 8.03 -0.70 9.41
CA LYS A 11 7.99 -0.76 10.87
C LYS A 11 7.52 0.58 11.46
N ASN A 12 8.07 1.68 10.96
CA ASN A 12 7.79 3.02 11.44
C ASN A 12 8.05 4.02 10.29
N THR A 13 7.68 5.28 10.51
CA THR A 13 7.80 6.34 9.50
C THR A 13 9.24 6.69 9.12
N SER A 14 10.23 6.33 9.92
CA SER A 14 11.64 6.56 9.58
C SER A 14 12.12 5.61 8.48
N GLU A 15 11.59 4.38 8.45
CA GLU A 15 11.91 3.32 7.48
C GLU A 15 11.14 3.44 6.15
N LEU A 16 10.20 4.38 6.03
CA LEU A 16 9.52 4.67 4.76
C LEU A 16 10.50 5.31 3.77
N LEU A 17 11.04 4.50 2.86
CA LEU A 17 11.95 4.96 1.83
C LEU A 17 11.23 5.90 0.85
N PHE A 18 11.94 6.94 0.41
CA PHE A 18 11.43 7.90 -0.58
C PHE A 18 10.13 8.62 -0.21
N LYS A 19 9.68 8.60 1.06
CA LYS A 19 8.40 9.19 1.50
C LYS A 19 8.16 10.62 1.00
N LYS A 20 9.19 11.49 1.04
CA LYS A 20 9.10 12.87 0.50
C LYS A 20 8.82 12.90 -1.01
N LYS A 21 9.48 12.02 -1.79
CA LYS A 21 9.25 11.92 -3.24
C LYS A 21 7.85 11.40 -3.54
N ILE A 22 7.37 10.42 -2.77
CA ILE A 22 6.01 9.89 -2.89
C ILE A 22 4.98 10.99 -2.61
N LEU A 23 5.13 11.75 -1.52
CA LEU A 23 4.27 12.88 -1.19
C LEU A 23 4.27 13.95 -2.29
N ASN A 24 5.45 14.29 -2.84
CA ASN A 24 5.55 15.21 -3.97
C ASN A 24 4.78 14.72 -5.20
N LEU A 25 4.77 13.40 -5.48
CA LEU A 25 4.00 12.83 -6.57
C LEU A 25 2.50 12.92 -6.34
N ILE A 26 2.03 12.66 -5.12
CA ILE A 26 0.61 12.79 -4.74
C ILE A 26 0.17 14.25 -4.93
N ASN A 27 0.95 15.21 -4.44
CA ASN A 27 0.65 16.64 -4.55
C ASN A 27 0.69 17.13 -6.01
N LYS A 28 1.59 16.58 -6.84
CA LYS A 28 1.68 16.93 -8.26
C LYS A 28 0.55 16.33 -9.11
N PHE A 29 -0.01 15.19 -8.70
CA PHE A 29 -1.02 14.46 -9.46
C PHE A 29 -2.24 14.07 -8.60
N PRO A 30 -2.97 15.06 -8.04
CA PRO A 30 -4.12 14.80 -7.19
C PRO A 30 -5.20 14.02 -7.94
N GLY A 31 -5.78 13.02 -7.27
CA GLY A 31 -6.81 12.14 -7.85
C GLY A 31 -6.28 11.12 -8.87
N LYS A 32 -4.99 11.17 -9.24
CA LYS A 32 -4.34 10.15 -10.10
C LYS A 32 -3.42 9.24 -9.31
N ILE A 33 -2.67 9.80 -8.37
CA ILE A 33 -1.78 9.06 -7.48
C ILE A 33 -2.24 9.29 -6.05
N SER A 34 -2.39 8.21 -5.30
CA SER A 34 -2.67 8.27 -3.87
C SER A 34 -1.86 7.22 -3.13
N CYS A 35 -1.63 7.44 -1.83
CA CYS A 35 -0.87 6.53 -0.99
C CYS A 35 -1.59 6.25 0.34
N SER A 36 -1.25 5.14 0.97
CA SER A 36 -1.55 4.80 2.36
C SER A 36 -0.29 4.15 2.94
N PHE A 37 0.36 4.82 3.88
CA PHE A 37 1.47 4.28 4.64
C PHE A 37 0.93 3.47 5.81
N HIS A 38 1.41 2.24 5.98
CA HIS A 38 1.03 1.37 7.09
C HIS A 38 2.25 1.15 7.98
N VAL A 39 2.18 1.58 9.25
CA VAL A 39 3.30 1.47 10.20
C VAL A 39 2.95 0.51 11.33
N THR A 40 3.73 -0.54 11.49
CA THR A 40 3.38 -1.67 12.37
C THR A 40 3.90 -1.53 13.80
N GLN A 41 4.92 -0.71 14.04
CA GLN A 41 5.56 -0.49 15.35
C GLN A 41 5.98 0.97 15.51
N GLN A 42 5.08 1.91 15.17
CA GLN A 42 5.31 3.34 15.37
C GLN A 42 5.15 3.69 16.84
N THR A 43 6.25 4.10 17.48
CA THR A 43 6.25 4.54 18.89
C THR A 43 6.44 6.05 19.03
N ALA A 44 7.20 6.66 18.13
CA ALA A 44 7.39 8.11 18.09
C ALA A 44 6.17 8.82 17.48
N GLN A 45 6.06 10.13 17.69
CA GLN A 45 5.06 10.93 17.00
C GLN A 45 5.31 10.93 15.49
N VAL A 46 4.25 10.76 14.70
CA VAL A 46 4.31 10.91 13.25
C VAL A 46 4.34 12.40 12.91
N CYS A 47 5.30 12.81 12.08
CA CYS A 47 5.39 14.19 11.58
C CYS A 47 4.08 14.60 10.91
N GLU A 48 3.64 15.85 11.11
CA GLU A 48 2.36 16.37 10.61
C GLU A 48 2.16 16.14 9.11
N GLU A 49 3.22 16.29 8.31
CA GLU A 49 3.19 16.06 6.86
C GLU A 49 2.77 14.62 6.48
N LEU A 50 3.10 13.62 7.30
CA LEU A 50 2.81 12.22 7.04
C LEU A 50 1.51 11.73 7.69
N GLN A 51 1.00 12.45 8.70
CA GLN A 51 -0.18 12.03 9.45
C GLN A 51 -1.40 11.72 8.56
N PRO A 52 -1.75 12.55 7.55
CA PRO A 52 -2.94 12.31 6.72
C PRO A 52 -2.87 11.02 5.89
N TYR A 53 -1.67 10.47 5.71
CA TYR A 53 -1.42 9.31 4.87
C TYR A 53 -1.02 8.08 5.67
N THR A 54 -0.91 8.17 7.00
CA THR A 54 -0.35 7.09 7.83
C THR A 54 -1.43 6.42 8.67
N THR A 55 -1.51 5.10 8.54
CA THR A 55 -2.35 4.21 9.34
C THR A 55 -1.45 3.32 10.21
N VAL A 56 -1.82 3.13 11.48
CA VAL A 56 -1.12 2.18 12.36
C VAL A 56 -1.65 0.78 12.14
N GLY A 57 -0.75 -0.18 12.00
CA GLY A 57 -1.07 -1.59 11.79
C GLY A 57 -0.62 -2.11 10.43
N ARG A 58 -0.99 -3.36 10.14
CA ARG A 58 -0.78 -3.97 8.82
C ARG A 58 -1.87 -3.47 7.85
N ILE A 59 -1.62 -3.60 6.56
CA ILE A 59 -2.64 -3.40 5.52
C ILE A 59 -3.73 -4.44 5.76
N SER A 60 -4.98 -3.99 5.87
CA SER A 60 -6.14 -4.83 6.15
C SER A 60 -6.95 -5.14 4.89
N GLU A 61 -7.86 -6.10 4.99
CA GLU A 61 -8.78 -6.41 3.89
C GLU A 61 -9.73 -5.23 3.61
N GLU A 62 -10.14 -4.49 4.65
CA GLU A 62 -10.97 -3.29 4.53
C GLU A 62 -10.25 -2.14 3.82
N ASP A 63 -8.93 -2.03 4.00
CA ASP A 63 -8.12 -1.07 3.26
C ASP A 63 -8.15 -1.37 1.76
N LEU A 64 -8.02 -2.65 1.40
CA LEU A 64 -7.98 -3.12 0.01
C LEU A 64 -9.35 -3.06 -0.66
N ALA A 65 -10.40 -3.46 0.05
CA ALA A 65 -11.79 -3.54 -0.45
C ALA A 65 -12.27 -2.23 -1.10
N ARG A 66 -11.83 -1.07 -0.59
CA ARG A 66 -12.18 0.25 -1.12
C ARG A 66 -11.72 0.49 -2.57
N ASN A 67 -10.73 -0.27 -3.03
CA ASN A 67 -10.11 -0.10 -4.35
C ASN A 67 -10.20 -1.38 -5.19
N VAL A 68 -10.99 -2.38 -4.77
CA VAL A 68 -11.17 -3.59 -5.59
C VAL A 68 -12.06 -3.29 -6.79
N CYS A 69 -11.52 -3.53 -7.98
CA CYS A 69 -12.24 -3.40 -9.25
C CYS A 69 -11.78 -4.49 -10.23
N LYS A 70 -12.67 -4.88 -11.14
CA LYS A 70 -12.39 -5.89 -12.19
C LYS A 70 -11.31 -5.44 -13.18
N ASP A 71 -11.14 -4.13 -13.36
CA ASP A 71 -10.16 -3.57 -14.30
C ASP A 71 -8.80 -3.28 -13.64
N ASN A 72 -8.66 -3.52 -12.33
CA ASN A 72 -7.43 -3.25 -11.60
C ASN A 72 -6.44 -4.41 -11.71
N LEU A 73 -5.16 -4.03 -11.76
CA LEU A 73 -4.02 -4.93 -11.57
C LEU A 73 -3.36 -4.63 -10.23
N TYR A 74 -2.98 -5.67 -9.50
CA TYR A 74 -2.42 -5.58 -8.16
C TYR A 74 -0.97 -6.04 -8.20
N TYR A 75 -0.06 -5.15 -7.87
CA TYR A 75 1.37 -5.42 -7.85
C TYR A 75 1.85 -5.47 -6.41
N ILE A 76 2.45 -6.59 -6.01
CA ILE A 76 2.89 -6.84 -4.63
C ILE A 76 4.38 -7.15 -4.63
N CYS A 77 5.14 -6.40 -3.83
CA CYS A 77 6.54 -6.67 -3.54
C CYS A 77 6.79 -6.58 -2.03
N GLY A 78 7.74 -7.36 -1.54
CA GLY A 78 8.09 -7.39 -0.12
C GLY A 78 8.42 -8.80 0.37
N PRO A 79 8.52 -8.99 1.70
CA PRO A 79 8.82 -10.29 2.28
C PRO A 79 7.79 -11.36 1.89
N PRO A 80 8.19 -12.63 1.72
CA PRO A 80 7.26 -13.70 1.33
C PRO A 80 5.99 -13.79 2.20
N PRO A 81 6.04 -13.64 3.54
CA PRO A 81 4.83 -13.64 4.37
C PRO A 81 3.86 -12.49 4.05
N MET A 82 4.40 -11.31 3.68
CA MET A 82 3.57 -10.17 3.28
C MET A 82 2.88 -10.44 1.94
N ILE A 83 3.62 -10.96 0.96
CA ILE A 83 3.05 -11.32 -0.35
C ILE A 83 1.92 -12.35 -0.17
N GLN A 84 2.17 -13.42 0.59
CA GLN A 84 1.15 -14.46 0.84
C GLN A 84 -0.09 -13.89 1.54
N SER A 85 0.10 -13.07 2.58
CA SER A 85 -1.01 -12.44 3.31
C SER A 85 -1.86 -11.53 2.43
N LEU A 86 -1.22 -10.65 1.64
CA LEU A 86 -1.93 -9.71 0.77
C LEU A 86 -2.62 -10.43 -0.39
N SER A 87 -1.97 -11.42 -1.01
CA SER A 87 -2.59 -12.24 -2.04
C SER A 87 -3.84 -12.95 -1.52
N LYS A 88 -3.77 -13.52 -0.31
CA LYS A 88 -4.92 -14.17 0.35
C LYS A 88 -6.08 -13.18 0.58
N GLN A 89 -5.79 -11.99 1.09
CA GLN A 89 -6.80 -10.93 1.31
C GLN A 89 -7.45 -10.49 -0.01
N LEU A 90 -6.66 -10.33 -1.09
CA LEU A 90 -7.19 -10.00 -2.41
C LEU A 90 -8.04 -11.14 -3.00
N GLU A 91 -7.62 -12.39 -2.84
CA GLU A 91 -8.40 -13.57 -3.25
C GLU A 91 -9.74 -13.64 -2.49
N ASN A 92 -9.76 -13.36 -1.19
CA ASN A 92 -11.00 -13.27 -0.40
C ASN A 92 -11.96 -12.19 -0.91
N LEU A 93 -11.40 -11.12 -1.47
CA LEU A 93 -12.13 -10.03 -2.12
C LEU A 93 -12.48 -10.32 -3.58
N HIS A 94 -12.39 -11.59 -4.02
CA HIS A 94 -12.71 -12.06 -5.36
C HIS A 94 -11.83 -11.48 -6.48
N VAL A 95 -10.63 -10.99 -6.14
CA VAL A 95 -9.61 -10.63 -7.14
C VAL A 95 -9.02 -11.92 -7.70
N THR A 96 -8.97 -12.04 -9.03
CA THR A 96 -8.45 -13.25 -9.66
C THR A 96 -6.91 -13.29 -9.65
N ARG A 97 -6.33 -14.49 -9.73
CA ARG A 97 -4.87 -14.65 -9.78
C ARG A 97 -4.25 -13.96 -10.99
N GLU A 98 -4.99 -13.88 -12.10
CA GLU A 98 -4.59 -13.18 -13.31
C GLU A 98 -4.60 -11.65 -13.13
N GLN A 99 -5.13 -11.11 -12.04
CA GLN A 99 -5.00 -9.68 -11.71
C GLN A 99 -3.86 -9.41 -10.73
N ILE A 100 -3.37 -10.42 -10.01
CA ILE A 100 -2.31 -10.29 -9.01
C ILE A 100 -0.95 -10.59 -9.65
N ARG A 101 0.02 -9.70 -9.41
CA ARG A 101 1.40 -9.81 -9.87
C ARG A 101 2.32 -9.61 -8.69
N PHE A 102 3.25 -10.53 -8.48
CA PHE A 102 4.26 -10.40 -7.45
C PHE A 102 5.59 -10.97 -7.95
N GLU A 103 6.68 -10.41 -7.44
CA GLU A 103 8.02 -10.97 -7.63
C GLU A 103 8.40 -11.75 -6.37
N GLN A 104 8.78 -13.03 -6.53
CA GLN A 104 9.43 -13.79 -5.48
C GLN A 104 10.94 -13.64 -5.62
N TRP A 105 11.55 -12.99 -4.64
CA TRP A 105 13.00 -12.94 -4.51
C TRP A 105 13.39 -14.12 -3.61
N TRP A 106 14.08 -15.11 -4.19
CA TRP A 106 14.60 -16.30 -3.52
C TRP A 106 15.97 -16.04 -2.89
#